data_AF-A0A3B1DE19-F1
#
_entry.id   AF-A0A3B1DE19-F1
#
_cell.length_a   1.000
_cell.length_b   1.000
_cell.length_c   1.000
_cell.angle_alpha   90.00
_cell.angle_beta   90.00
_cell.angle_gamma   90.00
#
_symmetry.space_group_name_H-M   'P 1'
#
loop_
_entity.id
_entity.type
_entity.pdbx_description
1 polymer ?
#
loop_
_entity_poly.entity_id
_entity_poly.type
_entity_poly.pdbx_seq_one_letter_code
_entity_poly.pdbx_strand_id
1 'polypeptide(L)'
;VSNLTTKFDGPEFKANTMLTYTTPWNAMTIVGVTTTNRLVAYWWAPGFDAWAITDFSELLPKSQPRVIRGPLQVEILSNKDIWLFGRDTNDEMIRVSWSFSQNIWNSSSMVTSAQQF
;
A
#
# COMPACT_ATOMS: atom_id res chain seq x y z
N VAL A 1 -14.92 -4.84 -19.91
CA VAL A 1 -14.55 -4.33 -18.57
C VAL A 1 -14.34 -5.54 -17.66
N SER A 2 -13.23 -5.60 -16.92
CA SER A 2 -12.95 -6.69 -15.97
C SER A 2 -13.15 -6.18 -14.55
N ASN A 3 -14.03 -6.82 -13.77
CA ASN A 3 -14.16 -6.54 -12.34
C ASN A 3 -13.13 -7.38 -11.58
N LEU A 4 -12.09 -6.75 -11.05
CA LEU A 4 -11.00 -7.45 -10.34
C LEU A 4 -11.43 -7.99 -8.97
N THR A 5 -12.39 -7.33 -8.31
CA THR A 5 -12.99 -7.81 -7.05
C THR A 5 -13.67 -9.16 -7.29
N THR A 6 -14.57 -9.24 -8.27
CA THR A 6 -15.28 -10.50 -8.59
C THR A 6 -14.37 -11.56 -9.20
N LYS A 7 -13.44 -11.15 -10.07
CA LYS A 7 -12.56 -12.09 -10.79
C LYS A 7 -11.60 -12.83 -9.85
N PHE A 8 -11.16 -12.19 -8.77
CA PHE A 8 -10.16 -12.73 -7.86
C PHE A 8 -10.70 -12.98 -6.44
N ASP A 9 -12.02 -12.89 -6.25
CA ASP A 9 -12.65 -12.92 -4.91
C ASP A 9 -11.93 -12.01 -3.91
N GLY A 10 -11.51 -10.84 -4.40
CA GLY A 10 -10.70 -9.90 -3.65
C GLY A 10 -11.56 -8.88 -2.90
N PRO A 11 -10.98 -8.14 -1.94
CA PRO A 11 -11.76 -7.27 -1.07
C PRO A 11 -12.26 -6.00 -1.77
N GLU A 12 -13.38 -5.48 -1.30
CA GLU A 12 -13.87 -4.17 -1.70
C GLU A 12 -13.06 -3.05 -1.06
N PHE A 13 -12.68 -2.04 -1.85
CA PHE A 13 -12.05 -0.83 -1.35
C PHE A 13 -13.09 0.21 -0.93
N LYS A 14 -12.82 0.90 0.18
CA LYS A 14 -13.54 2.11 0.57
C LYS A 14 -13.41 3.16 -0.53
N ALA A 15 -14.50 3.87 -0.77
CA ALA A 15 -14.51 5.00 -1.70
C ALA A 15 -13.40 6.01 -1.36
N ASN A 16 -12.80 6.60 -2.40
CA ASN A 16 -11.75 7.62 -2.30
C ASN A 16 -10.45 7.18 -1.61
N THR A 17 -10.23 5.87 -1.44
CA THR A 17 -8.96 5.33 -0.93
C THR A 17 -8.08 4.72 -2.01
N MET A 18 -8.62 4.50 -3.21
CA MET A 18 -7.88 3.82 -4.27
C MET A 18 -6.90 4.77 -4.97
N LEU A 19 -5.70 4.27 -5.23
CA LEU A 19 -4.76 4.87 -6.17
C LEU A 19 -4.08 3.80 -7.03
N THR A 20 -3.43 4.23 -8.10
CA THR A 20 -2.66 3.36 -8.98
C THR A 20 -1.25 3.89 -9.16
N TYR A 21 -0.28 3.00 -9.29
CA TYR A 21 1.10 3.36 -9.63
C TYR A 21 1.80 2.24 -10.38
N THR A 22 2.90 2.58 -11.04
CA THR A 22 3.81 1.62 -11.67
C THR A 22 5.17 1.67 -11.00
N THR A 23 5.75 0.51 -10.74
CA THR A 23 7.11 0.42 -10.19
C THR A 23 8.16 0.58 -11.29
N PRO A 24 9.44 0.85 -10.95
CA PRO A 24 10.52 0.94 -11.94
C PRO A 24 10.79 -0.36 -12.71
N TRP A 25 10.29 -1.50 -12.24
CA TRP A 25 10.33 -2.79 -12.93
C TRP A 25 9.01 -3.12 -13.65
N ASN A 26 8.22 -2.10 -13.98
CA ASN A 26 6.97 -2.17 -14.74
C ASN A 26 5.85 -2.98 -14.08
N ALA A 27 5.88 -3.19 -12.76
CA ALA A 27 4.72 -3.75 -12.08
C ALA A 27 3.63 -2.69 -11.98
N MET A 28 2.42 -3.02 -12.44
CA MET A 28 1.22 -2.20 -12.28
C MET A 28 0.53 -2.57 -10.97
N THR A 29 0.24 -1.57 -10.14
CA THR A 29 -0.37 -1.76 -8.82
C THR A 29 -1.60 -0.88 -8.66
N ILE A 30 -2.68 -1.48 -8.17
CA ILE A 30 -3.90 -0.82 -7.71
C ILE A 30 -3.99 -1.10 -6.22
N VAL A 31 -3.91 -0.06 -5.40
CA VAL A 31 -3.92 -0.19 -3.94
C VAL A 31 -5.08 0.61 -3.37
N GLY A 32 -5.69 0.08 -2.32
CA GLY A 32 -6.77 0.75 -1.61
C GLY A 32 -6.90 0.23 -0.19
N VAL A 33 -7.73 0.90 0.59
CA VAL A 33 -8.08 0.43 1.93
C VAL A 33 -9.41 -0.29 1.87
N THR A 34 -9.46 -1.51 2.38
CA THR A 34 -10.68 -2.32 2.40
C THR A 34 -11.71 -1.81 3.41
N THR A 35 -12.95 -2.26 3.28
CA THR A 35 -14.01 -2.02 4.27
C THR A 35 -13.66 -2.53 5.68
N THR A 36 -12.77 -3.53 5.77
CA THR A 36 -12.22 -4.09 7.03
C THR A 36 -10.94 -3.39 7.52
N ASN A 37 -10.64 -2.18 7.03
CA ASN A 37 -9.48 -1.36 7.43
C ASN A 37 -8.11 -2.00 7.09
N ARG A 38 -8.01 -2.71 5.97
CA ARG A 38 -6.77 -3.34 5.50
C ARG A 38 -6.24 -2.61 4.27
N LEU A 39 -4.95 -2.28 4.24
CA LEU A 39 -4.28 -1.80 3.02
C LEU A 39 -3.97 -3.00 2.13
N VAL A 40 -4.64 -3.11 0.98
CA VAL A 40 -4.53 -4.25 0.06
C VAL A 40 -4.21 -3.76 -1.34
N ALA A 41 -3.38 -4.51 -2.05
CA ALA A 41 -2.99 -4.24 -3.42
C ALA A 41 -3.39 -5.39 -4.36
N TYR A 42 -3.94 -5.04 -5.51
CA TYR A 42 -3.94 -5.86 -6.71
C TYR A 42 -2.75 -5.44 -7.56
N TRP A 43 -1.90 -6.38 -7.97
CA TRP A 43 -0.75 -6.04 -8.79
C TRP A 43 -0.41 -7.11 -9.81
N TRP A 44 0.25 -6.69 -10.88
CA TRP A 44 0.79 -7.56 -11.91
C TRP A 44 2.15 -7.03 -12.38
N ALA A 45 3.07 -7.92 -12.72
CA ALA A 45 4.38 -7.56 -13.26
C ALA A 45 4.70 -8.40 -14.51
N PRO A 46 5.53 -7.87 -15.45
CA PRO A 46 6.03 -8.66 -16.57
C PRO A 46 6.69 -9.96 -16.09
N GLY A 47 6.37 -11.06 -16.76
CA GLY A 47 6.83 -12.41 -16.38
C GLY A 47 5.91 -13.16 -15.41
N PHE A 48 4.81 -12.55 -14.95
CA PHE A 48 3.77 -13.23 -14.19
C PHE A 48 2.57 -13.55 -15.08
N ASP A 49 2.05 -14.78 -14.97
CA ASP A 49 0.91 -15.24 -15.78
C ASP A 49 -0.44 -14.69 -15.27
N ALA A 50 -0.49 -14.22 -14.02
CA ALA A 50 -1.71 -13.76 -13.37
C ALA A 50 -1.45 -12.54 -12.48
N TRP A 51 -2.53 -11.83 -12.19
CA TRP A 51 -2.55 -10.83 -11.13
C TRP A 51 -2.42 -11.49 -9.76
N ALA A 52 -1.79 -10.78 -8.84
CA ALA A 52 -1.69 -11.14 -7.44
C ALA A 52 -2.50 -10.16 -6.58
N ILE A 53 -3.01 -10.68 -5.46
CA ILE A 53 -3.57 -9.88 -4.37
C ILE A 53 -2.63 -9.98 -3.19
N THR A 54 -2.32 -8.85 -2.56
CA THR A 54 -1.45 -8.83 -1.38
C THR A 54 -2.00 -7.88 -0.34
N ASP A 55 -2.18 -8.39 0.89
CA ASP A 55 -2.50 -7.55 2.04
C ASP A 55 -1.20 -7.01 2.65
N PHE A 56 -0.88 -5.75 2.34
CA PHE A 56 0.31 -5.08 2.88
C PHE A 56 0.23 -4.96 4.40
N SER A 57 -0.96 -4.98 5.00
CA SER A 57 -1.13 -4.90 6.45
C SER A 57 -0.68 -6.17 7.18
N GLU A 58 -0.66 -7.33 6.49
CA GLU A 58 -0.09 -8.58 7.00
C GLU A 58 1.44 -8.59 6.94
N LEU A 59 2.01 -7.90 5.95
CA LEU A 59 3.46 -7.83 5.76
C LEU A 59 4.15 -6.89 6.76
N LEU A 60 3.37 -6.06 7.46
CA LEU A 60 3.86 -5.11 8.45
C LEU A 60 4.00 -5.77 9.84
N PRO A 61 5.06 -5.47 10.60
CA PRO A 61 5.14 -5.82 12.03
C PRO A 61 3.89 -5.37 12.80
N LYS A 62 3.35 -6.23 13.67
CA LYS A 62 2.07 -5.96 14.39
C LYS A 62 2.12 -4.73 15.29
N SER A 63 3.29 -4.34 15.78
CA SER A 63 3.50 -3.17 16.64
C SER A 63 3.49 -1.84 15.89
N GLN A 64 3.60 -1.84 14.57
CA GLN A 64 3.69 -0.61 13.77
C GLN A 64 2.30 -0.06 13.42
N PRO A 65 2.16 1.26 13.20
CA PRO A 65 0.87 1.86 12.85
C PRO A 65 0.36 1.37 11.49
N ARG A 66 -0.95 1.45 11.27
CA ARG A 66 -1.61 0.99 10.04
C ARG A 66 -2.31 2.15 9.33
N VAL A 67 -2.25 2.12 8.00
CA VAL A 67 -3.11 2.95 7.15
C VAL A 67 -4.49 2.31 7.08
N ILE A 68 -5.53 3.03 7.51
CA ILE A 68 -6.91 2.56 7.53
C ILE A 68 -7.89 3.46 6.76
N ARG A 69 -7.41 4.62 6.29
CA ARG A 69 -8.18 5.56 5.48
C ARG A 69 -7.29 6.37 4.53
N GLY A 70 -7.93 6.90 3.51
CA GLY A 70 -7.31 7.77 2.51
C GLY A 70 -7.49 9.28 2.78
N PRO A 71 -7.27 10.12 1.73
CA PRO A 71 -6.77 9.71 0.42
C PRO A 71 -5.39 9.08 0.55
N LEU A 72 -5.12 8.06 -0.27
CA LEU A 72 -3.78 7.49 -0.34
C LEU A 72 -2.91 8.38 -1.23
N GLN A 73 -1.61 8.41 -0.95
CA GLN A 73 -0.59 8.97 -1.84
C GLN A 73 0.58 8.00 -1.95
N VAL A 74 1.32 8.05 -3.05
CA VAL A 74 2.47 7.19 -3.27
C VAL A 74 3.62 7.97 -3.89
N GLU A 75 4.82 7.65 -3.44
CA GLU A 75 6.08 8.14 -3.97
C GLU A 75 6.98 6.95 -4.30
N ILE A 76 7.51 6.94 -5.52
CA ILE A 76 8.51 5.97 -5.96
C ILE A 76 9.84 6.68 -5.96
N LEU A 77 10.72 6.28 -5.05
CA LEU A 77 12.01 6.91 -4.87
C LEU A 77 13.00 6.47 -5.96
N SER A 78 14.05 7.27 -6.17
CA SER A 78 15.10 6.97 -7.16
C SER A 78 15.87 5.67 -6.85
N ASN A 79 15.94 5.28 -5.57
CA ASN A 79 16.50 4.01 -5.13
C ASN A 79 15.53 2.81 -5.29
N LYS A 80 14.36 3.04 -5.93
CA LYS A 80 13.28 2.08 -6.18
C LYS A 80 12.44 1.70 -4.97
N ASP A 81 12.67 2.33 -3.82
CA ASP A 81 11.79 2.16 -2.66
C ASP A 81 10.41 2.76 -2.96
N ILE A 82 9.40 2.19 -2.31
CA ILE A 82 8.00 2.61 -2.46
C ILE A 82 7.56 3.18 -1.12
N TRP A 83 7.11 4.43 -1.11
CA TRP A 83 6.49 5.06 0.05
C TRP A 83 5.01 5.31 -0.25
N LEU A 84 4.14 4.75 0.58
CA LEU A 84 2.70 4.92 0.51
C LEU A 84 2.23 5.63 1.77
N PHE A 85 1.42 6.66 1.60
CA PHE A 85 0.90 7.48 2.67
C PHE A 85 -0.61 7.32 2.78
N GLY A 86 -1.09 7.36 4.02
CA GLY A 86 -2.52 7.41 4.35
C GLY A 86 -2.67 7.81 5.82
N ARG A 87 -3.83 7.56 6.42
CA ARG A 87 -4.05 7.88 7.84
C ARG A 87 -4.51 6.70 8.68
N ASP A 88 -4.21 6.75 9.98
CA ASP A 88 -4.62 5.78 10.99
C ASP A 88 -6.00 6.12 11.62
N THR A 89 -6.36 5.53 12.77
CA THR A 89 -7.61 5.85 13.53
C THR A 89 -7.61 7.24 14.18
N ASN A 90 -6.45 7.83 14.42
CA ASN A 90 -6.28 9.12 15.07
C ASN A 90 -6.13 10.28 14.07
N ASP A 91 -6.17 9.97 12.77
CA ASP A 91 -5.98 10.89 11.65
C ASP A 91 -4.52 11.31 11.48
N GLU A 92 -3.60 10.57 12.11
CA GLU A 92 -2.18 10.75 11.91
C GLU A 92 -1.76 10.22 10.55
N MET A 93 -0.86 10.96 9.90
CA MET A 93 -0.27 10.54 8.64
C MET A 93 0.70 9.38 8.90
N ILE A 94 0.40 8.24 8.29
CA ILE A 94 1.24 7.05 8.34
C ILE A 94 1.92 6.87 6.99
N ARG A 95 3.22 6.61 7.02
CA ARG A 95 3.98 6.11 5.86
C ARG A 95 4.14 4.61 6.00
N VAL A 96 3.68 3.88 4.99
CA VAL A 96 4.01 2.47 4.74
C VAL A 96 5.10 2.46 3.66
N SER A 97 6.24 1.85 3.94
CA SER A 97 7.38 1.82 3.04
C SER A 97 7.82 0.40 2.73
N TRP A 98 8.11 0.12 1.46
CA TRP A 98 8.84 -1.08 1.05
C TRP A 98 10.25 -0.70 0.58
N SER A 99 11.25 -1.41 1.10
CA SER A 99 12.64 -1.25 0.69
C SER A 99 13.01 -2.24 -0.40
N PHE A 100 13.48 -1.76 -1.56
CA PHE A 100 13.91 -2.60 -2.67
C PHE A 100 15.15 -3.42 -2.33
N SER A 101 16.14 -2.79 -1.68
CA SER A 101 17.41 -3.44 -1.35
C SER A 101 17.30 -4.46 -0.21
N GLN A 102 16.38 -4.22 0.74
CA GLN A 102 16.20 -5.09 1.91
C GLN A 102 15.05 -6.07 1.74
N ASN A 103 14.14 -5.83 0.80
CA ASN A 103 12.91 -6.58 0.60
C ASN A 103 12.04 -6.68 1.88
N ILE A 104 11.88 -5.55 2.59
CA ILE A 104 11.14 -5.46 3.85
C ILE A 104 10.09 -4.36 3.76
N TRP A 105 8.91 -4.64 4.33
CA TRP A 105 7.86 -3.66 4.60
C TRP A 105 7.98 -3.10 6.03
N ASN A 106 7.81 -1.79 6.16
CA ASN A 106 7.75 -1.08 7.44
C ASN A 106 6.67 0.00 7.41
N SER A 107 6.22 0.44 8.57
CA SER A 107 5.38 1.62 8.71
C SER A 107 5.72 2.47 9.93
N SER A 108 5.50 3.78 9.81
CA SER A 108 5.80 4.77 10.85
C SER A 108 4.80 5.94 10.82
N SER A 109 4.53 6.53 11.98
CA SER A 109 3.81 7.82 12.07
C SER A 109 4.75 8.95 11.66
N MET A 110 4.31 9.80 10.74
CA MET A 110 5.09 10.95 10.28
C MET A 110 5.15 12.05 11.34
N VAL A 111 4.23 12.06 12.31
CA VAL A 111 4.26 12.99 13.45
C VAL A 111 5.43 12.64 14.38
N THR A 112 5.55 11.36 14.76
CA THR A 112 6.66 10.89 15.59
C THR A 112 8.00 11.00 14.88
N SER A 113 8.04 10.73 13.56
CA SER A 113 9.27 10.86 12.78
C SER A 113 9.73 12.31 12.62
N ALA A 114 8.80 13.28 12.54
CA ALA A 114 9.16 14.70 12.44
C ALA A 114 9.76 15.26 13.74
N GLN A 115 9.40 14.70 14.90
CA GLN A 115 9.93 15.10 16.21
C GLN A 115 11.37 14.63 16.47
N GLN A 116 11.97 13.88 15.55
CA GLN A 116 13.35 13.38 15.64
C GLN A 116 14.36 14.25 14.87
N PHE A 117 13.91 15.37 14.31
CA PHE A 117 14.72 16.43 13.69
C PHE A 117 14.63 17.71 14.52
#